data_AF-A0A3D5R6N6-F1
#
_entry.id   AF-A0A3D5R6N6-F1
#
_cell.length_a   1.000
_cell.length_b   1.000
_cell.length_c   1.000
_cell.angle_alpha   90.00
_cell.angle_beta   90.00
_cell.angle_gamma   90.00
#
_symmetry.space_group_name_H-M   'P 1'
#
loop_
_entity.id
_entity.type
_entity.pdbx_description
1 polymer ?
#
loop_
_entity_poly.entity_id
_entity_poly.type
_entity_poly.pdbx_seq_one_letter_code
_entity_poly.pdbx_strand_id
1 'polypeptide(L)'
;YHIKAYEIPEATRTAKGTAIINILPLSQGERVTAVIPIKKIENNEQYLIFNTKKGKIKKTVLKEFETNRTTGIIAVKLQDDDELIGVKKTNGKKDLLIVTKKGKAIRFNEDQVRPMGRNTSGV
;
A
#
# COMPACT_ATOMS: atom_id res chain seq x y z
N TYR A 1 5.86 5.77 1.80
CA TYR A 1 6.74 6.72 1.11
C TYR A 1 6.14 7.08 -0.24
N HIS A 2 6.46 8.26 -0.76
CA HIS A 2 6.26 8.58 -2.17
C HIS A 2 7.59 9.10 -2.72
N ILE A 3 7.90 8.75 -3.95
CA ILE A 3 9.09 9.20 -4.67
C ILE A 3 8.65 9.51 -6.08
N LYS A 4 9.16 10.60 -6.65
CA LYS A 4 8.88 10.92 -8.05
C LYS A 4 9.72 9.99 -8.91
N ALA A 5 9.15 9.48 -10.00
CA ALA A 5 9.82 8.47 -10.81
C ALA A 5 11.22 8.91 -11.30
N TYR A 6 11.40 10.21 -11.55
CA TYR A 6 12.68 10.79 -11.98
C TYR A 6 13.73 10.90 -10.86
N GLU A 7 13.35 10.73 -9.59
CA GLU A 7 14.30 10.71 -8.45
C GLU A 7 14.94 9.31 -8.29
N ILE A 8 14.42 8.30 -8.99
CA ILE A 8 15.05 6.98 -9.05
C ILE A 8 16.28 7.08 -9.95
N PRO A 9 17.48 6.71 -9.47
CA PRO A 9 18.70 6.82 -10.26
C PRO A 9 18.60 6.06 -11.59
N GLU A 10 18.86 6.76 -12.68
CA GLU A 10 18.93 6.15 -14.00
C GLU A 10 20.14 5.22 -14.08
N ALA A 11 19.95 4.07 -14.73
CA ALA A 11 21.01 3.12 -14.96
C ALA A 11 20.83 2.48 -16.33
N THR A 12 21.91 1.97 -16.90
CA THR A 12 21.85 1.24 -18.16
C THR A 12 21.03 -0.05 -17.99
N ARG A 13 20.49 -0.57 -19.10
CA ARG A 13 19.65 -1.80 -19.08
C ARG A 13 20.34 -3.01 -18.45
N THR A 14 21.66 -3.08 -18.49
CA THR A 14 22.47 -4.18 -17.94
C THR A 14 22.96 -3.92 -16.51
N ALA A 15 22.79 -2.70 -15.99
CA ALA A 15 23.19 -2.37 -14.62
C ALA A 15 22.23 -2.98 -13.60
N LYS A 16 22.75 -3.28 -12.40
CA LYS A 16 21.96 -3.83 -11.28
C LYS A 16 20.98 -2.82 -10.65
N GLY A 17 21.11 -1.54 -10.98
CA GLY A 17 20.35 -0.45 -10.38
C GLY A 17 20.79 -0.16 -8.93
N THR A 18 20.00 0.68 -8.26
CA THR A 18 20.25 1.13 -6.88
C THR A 18 19.38 0.37 -5.89
N ALA A 19 19.94 -0.05 -4.76
CA ALA A 19 19.18 -0.70 -3.70
C ALA A 19 18.13 0.26 -3.10
N ILE A 20 16.91 -0.23 -2.88
CA ILE A 20 15.77 0.60 -2.40
C ILE A 20 16.03 1.25 -1.03
N ILE A 21 16.82 0.59 -0.18
CA ILE A 21 17.24 1.11 1.14
C ILE A 21 18.11 2.36 1.05
N ASN A 22 18.77 2.60 -0.10
CA ASN A 22 19.56 3.80 -0.34
C ASN A 22 18.70 4.97 -0.84
N ILE A 23 17.46 4.68 -1.25
CA ILE A 23 16.52 5.64 -1.82
C ILE A 23 15.49 6.06 -0.78
N LEU A 24 15.06 5.12 0.08
CA LEU A 24 14.05 5.35 1.11
C LEU A 24 14.65 5.18 2.51
N PRO A 25 14.32 6.06 3.46
CA PRO A 25 14.78 5.94 4.85
C PRO A 25 13.98 4.86 5.58
N LEU A 26 14.30 3.60 5.30
CA LEU A 26 13.67 2.43 5.91
C LEU A 26 14.32 2.12 7.27
N SER A 27 13.50 1.74 8.24
CA SER A 27 14.00 1.29 9.55
C SER A 27 14.63 -0.10 9.46
N GLN A 28 15.45 -0.47 10.45
CA GLN A 28 16.04 -1.81 10.49
C GLN A 28 14.93 -2.88 10.55
N GLY A 29 14.99 -3.85 9.64
CA GLY A 29 13.98 -4.92 9.53
C GLY A 29 12.71 -4.53 8.76
N GLU A 30 12.52 -3.25 8.43
CA GLU A 30 11.43 -2.79 7.59
C GLU A 30 11.63 -3.26 6.15
N ARG A 31 10.55 -3.71 5.50
CA ARG A 31 10.57 -4.22 4.14
C ARG A 31 9.48 -3.56 3.31
N VAL A 32 9.77 -3.33 2.04
CA VAL A 32 8.78 -2.81 1.09
C VAL A 32 7.82 -3.93 0.68
N THR A 33 6.56 -3.83 1.12
CA THR A 33 5.52 -4.80 0.77
C THR A 33 4.93 -4.58 -0.62
N ALA A 34 4.80 -3.32 -1.05
CA ALA A 34 4.15 -2.99 -2.32
C ALA A 34 4.69 -1.68 -2.91
N VAL A 35 4.78 -1.63 -4.24
CA VAL A 35 5.06 -0.42 -5.02
C VAL A 35 3.88 -0.18 -5.95
N ILE A 36 3.23 0.97 -5.82
CA ILE A 36 2.02 1.32 -6.58
C ILE A 36 2.33 2.54 -7.43
N PRO A 37 2.42 2.41 -8.76
CA PRO A 37 2.63 3.55 -9.64
C PRO A 37 1.37 4.42 -9.71
N ILE A 38 1.53 5.71 -9.40
CA ILE A 38 0.46 6.71 -9.46
C ILE A 38 0.87 7.77 -10.48
N LYS A 39 0.11 7.87 -11.58
CA LYS A 39 0.31 8.93 -12.59
C LYS A 39 -0.31 10.25 -12.15
N LYS A 40 -1.54 10.19 -11.65
CA LYS A 40 -2.30 11.36 -11.20
C LYS A 40 -3.36 10.92 -10.19
N ILE A 41 -3.65 11.82 -9.26
CA ILE A 41 -4.71 11.69 -8.26
C ILE A 41 -5.84 12.57 -8.78
N GLU A 42 -6.81 11.97 -9.46
CA GLU A 42 -7.77 12.72 -10.29
C GLU A 42 -9.12 12.94 -9.59
N ASN A 43 -9.45 12.12 -8.59
CA ASN A 43 -10.73 12.17 -7.88
C ASN A 43 -10.73 11.30 -6.59
N ASN A 44 -11.82 11.37 -5.83
CA ASN A 44 -12.03 10.56 -4.61
C ASN A 44 -12.50 9.12 -4.90
N GLU A 45 -12.45 8.67 -6.16
CA GLU A 45 -12.87 7.33 -6.60
C GLU A 45 -11.71 6.35 -6.74
N GLN A 46 -10.52 6.75 -6.30
CA GLN A 46 -9.33 5.90 -6.27
C GLN A 46 -9.05 5.51 -4.83
N TYR A 47 -8.84 4.22 -4.59
CA TYR A 47 -8.60 3.69 -3.25
C TYR A 47 -7.38 2.79 -3.22
N LEU A 48 -6.80 2.68 -2.03
CA LEU A 48 -5.84 1.65 -1.67
C LEU A 48 -6.51 0.68 -0.70
N ILE A 49 -6.44 -0.61 -1.03
CA ILE A 49 -6.81 -1.72 -0.17
C ILE A 49 -5.55 -2.25 0.49
N PHE A 50 -5.55 -2.30 1.82
CA PHE A 50 -4.50 -2.88 2.64
C PHE A 50 -5.02 -4.19 3.21
N ASN A 51 -4.18 -5.22 3.19
CA ASN A 51 -4.45 -6.50 3.82
C ASN A 51 -3.29 -6.88 4.74
N THR A 52 -3.61 -7.30 5.96
CA THR A 52 -2.61 -7.70 6.96
C THR A 52 -2.54 -9.21 7.12
N LYS A 53 -1.48 -9.70 7.76
CA LYS A 53 -1.27 -11.12 8.01
C LYS A 53 -2.32 -11.73 8.91
N LYS A 54 -2.80 -10.98 9.90
CA LYS A 54 -3.90 -11.42 10.79
C LYS A 54 -5.29 -11.26 10.16
N GLY A 55 -5.36 -10.87 8.88
CA GLY A 55 -6.59 -10.83 8.09
C GLY A 55 -7.39 -9.52 8.25
N LYS A 56 -6.77 -8.44 8.73
CA LYS A 56 -7.40 -7.12 8.73
C LYS A 56 -7.39 -6.53 7.33
N ILE A 57 -8.51 -5.93 6.96
CA ILE A 57 -8.66 -5.25 5.68
C ILE A 57 -9.02 -3.78 5.88
N LYS A 58 -8.41 -2.93 5.07
CA LYS A 58 -8.65 -1.49 5.13
C LYS A 58 -8.73 -0.89 3.74
N LYS A 59 -9.70 -0.02 3.53
CA LYS A 59 -9.83 0.80 2.32
C LYS A 59 -9.57 2.26 2.66
N THR A 60 -8.68 2.92 1.94
CA THR A 60 -8.39 4.36 2.12
C THR A 60 -8.41 5.07 0.78
N VAL A 61 -8.99 6.26 0.75
CA VAL A 61 -9.02 7.12 -0.44
C VAL A 61 -7.58 7.51 -0.80
N LEU A 62 -7.20 7.38 -2.07
CA LEU A 62 -5.85 7.66 -2.55
C LEU A 62 -5.44 9.12 -2.27
N LYS A 63 -6.39 10.05 -2.31
CA LYS A 63 -6.19 11.47 -1.99
C LYS A 63 -5.61 11.71 -0.60
N GLU A 64 -5.85 10.82 0.36
CA GLU A 64 -5.24 10.92 1.70
C GLU A 64 -3.70 10.83 1.68
N PHE A 65 -3.12 10.30 0.60
CA PHE A 65 -1.68 10.17 0.40
C PHE A 65 -1.08 11.34 -0.40
N GLU A 66 -1.90 12.32 -0.79
CA GLU A 66 -1.43 13.58 -1.38
C GLU A 66 -0.79 14.43 -0.28
N THR A 67 0.54 14.40 -0.21
CA THR A 67 1.29 15.12 0.83
C THR A 67 2.67 15.53 0.30
N ASN A 68 3.20 16.63 0.83
CA ASN A 68 4.57 17.09 0.54
C ASN A 68 5.63 16.42 1.45
N ARG A 69 5.22 15.52 2.37
CA ARG A 69 6.15 14.84 3.29
C ARG A 69 6.90 13.71 2.59
N THR A 70 8.21 13.87 2.46
CA THR A 70 9.12 12.86 1.88
C THR A 70 9.55 11.77 2.89
N THR A 71 9.47 12.07 4.19
CA THR A 71 9.86 11.14 5.29
C THR A 71 8.91 9.95 5.48
N GLY A 72 7.85 9.87 4.68
CA GLY A 72 6.80 8.86 4.84
C GLY A 72 5.67 9.32 5.76
N ILE A 73 4.53 8.64 5.62
CA ILE A 73 3.32 8.90 6.39
C ILE A 73 2.70 7.56 6.79
N ILE A 74 2.03 7.53 7.95
CA ILE A 74 1.28 6.35 8.39
C ILE A 74 0.19 6.04 7.35
N ALA A 75 0.13 4.79 6.90
CA ALA A 75 -0.87 4.31 5.94
C ALA A 75 -1.96 3.45 6.62
N VAL A 76 -1.56 2.65 7.59
CA VAL A 76 -2.42 1.77 8.41
C VAL A 76 -1.80 1.63 9.79
N LYS A 77 -2.64 1.61 10.83
CA LYS A 77 -2.21 1.31 12.20
C LYS A 77 -2.27 -0.21 12.40
N LEU A 78 -1.12 -0.86 12.52
CA LEU A 78 -1.02 -2.28 12.79
C LEU A 78 -1.16 -2.55 14.30
N GLN A 79 -1.71 -3.72 14.64
CA GLN A 79 -1.67 -4.24 16.01
C GLN A 79 -0.34 -4.96 16.26
N ASP A 80 -0.04 -5.23 17.53
CA ASP A 80 1.14 -5.99 17.91
C ASP A 80 1.14 -7.38 17.21
N ASP A 81 2.31 -7.78 16.71
CA ASP A 81 2.54 -8.98 15.89
C ASP A 81 1.73 -9.08 14.59
N ASP A 82 1.15 -7.99 14.08
CA ASP A 82 0.58 -7.95 12.74
C ASP A 82 1.52 -7.26 11.75
N GLU A 83 1.44 -7.68 10.49
CA GLU A 83 2.27 -7.12 9.42
C GLU A 83 1.45 -6.90 8.16
N LEU A 84 1.78 -5.86 7.41
CA LEU A 84 1.16 -5.57 6.13
C LEU A 84 1.69 -6.56 5.08
N ILE A 85 0.80 -7.37 4.51
CA ILE A 85 1.18 -8.40 3.52
C ILE A 85 0.90 -7.97 2.07
N GLY A 86 0.03 -6.98 1.86
CA GLY A 86 -0.25 -6.50 0.52
C GLY A 86 -1.03 -5.21 0.48
N VAL A 87 -0.80 -4.47 -0.60
CA VAL A 87 -1.58 -3.27 -0.96
C VAL A 87 -1.96 -3.36 -2.42
N LYS A 88 -3.22 -3.02 -2.74
CA LYS A 88 -3.70 -2.96 -4.13
C LYS A 88 -4.47 -1.67 -4.37
N LYS A 89 -4.26 -1.08 -5.56
CA LYS A 89 -5.06 0.05 -6.04
C LYS A 89 -6.36 -0.44 -6.65
N THR A 90 -7.45 0.23 -6.33
CA THR A 90 -8.79 -0.08 -6.82
C THR A 90 -9.62 1.18 -7.05
N ASN A 91 -10.78 1.00 -7.69
CA ASN A 91 -11.73 2.05 -8.05
C ASN A 91 -13.07 1.95 -7.28
N GLY A 92 -13.14 1.13 -6.22
CA GLY A 92 -14.33 0.99 -5.40
C GLY A 92 -15.37 -0.01 -5.91
N LYS A 93 -15.12 -0.68 -7.05
CA LYS A 93 -16.08 -1.57 -7.74
C LYS A 93 -15.55 -3.00 -7.96
N LYS A 94 -14.43 -3.37 -7.36
CA LYS A 94 -13.79 -4.68 -7.58
C LYS A 94 -14.14 -5.67 -6.47
N ASP A 95 -14.10 -6.95 -6.81
CA ASP A 95 -14.07 -8.01 -5.81
C ASP A 95 -12.67 -8.17 -5.24
N LEU A 96 -12.62 -8.47 -3.94
CA LEU A 96 -11.42 -8.80 -3.20
C LEU A 96 -11.40 -10.30 -2.97
N LEU A 97 -10.31 -10.95 -3.37
CA LEU A 97 -10.05 -12.36 -3.09
C LEU A 97 -8.88 -12.45 -2.11
N ILE A 98 -9.13 -12.99 -0.92
CA ILE A 98 -8.10 -13.23 0.09
C ILE A 98 -7.95 -14.74 0.26
N VAL A 99 -6.71 -15.21 0.23
CA VAL A 99 -6.35 -16.62 0.37
C VAL A 99 -5.38 -16.77 1.54
N THR A 100 -5.63 -17.77 2.38
CA THR A 100 -4.80 -18.10 3.54
C THR A 100 -3.83 -19.24 3.22
N LYS A 101 -2.76 -19.36 4.01
CA LYS A 101 -1.80 -20.48 3.91
C LYS A 101 -2.44 -21.87 4.03
N LYS A 102 -3.60 -21.98 4.71
CA LYS A 102 -4.34 -23.23 4.89
C LYS A 102 -5.29 -23.56 3.73
N GLY A 103 -5.20 -22.85 2.60
CA GLY A 103 -6.06 -23.06 1.44
C GLY A 103 -7.49 -22.56 1.61
N LYS A 104 -7.81 -21.82 2.68
CA LYS A 104 -9.10 -21.14 2.81
C LYS A 104 -9.10 -19.84 2.02
N ALA A 105 -10.21 -19.54 1.35
CA ALA A 105 -10.38 -18.30 0.61
C ALA A 105 -11.73 -17.64 0.92
N ILE A 106 -11.77 -16.31 0.83
CA ILE A 106 -12.99 -15.52 0.86
C ILE A 106 -12.97 -14.54 -0.31
N ARG A 107 -14.10 -14.42 -1.01
CA ARG A 107 -14.32 -13.43 -2.07
C ARG A 107 -15.54 -12.59 -1.72
N PHE A 108 -15.39 -11.27 -1.77
CA PHE A 108 -16.48 -10.34 -1.51
C PHE A 108 -16.24 -9.04 -2.26
N ASN A 109 -17.31 -8.27 -2.49
CA ASN A 109 -17.20 -6.98 -3.14
C ASN A 109 -16.56 -5.95 -2.19
N GLU A 110 -15.70 -5.08 -2.71
CA GLU A 110 -15.01 -4.10 -1.87
C GLU A 110 -15.93 -3.03 -1.26
N ASP A 111 -17.17 -2.91 -1.73
CA ASP A 111 -18.20 -2.05 -1.15
C ASP A 111 -18.48 -2.37 0.33
N GLN A 112 -18.31 -3.63 0.73
CA GLN A 112 -18.44 -4.10 2.12
C GLN A 112 -17.38 -3.50 3.05
N VAL A 113 -16.27 -2.99 2.51
CA VAL A 113 -15.22 -2.31 3.28
C VAL A 113 -15.41 -0.82 3.13
N ARG A 114 -15.91 -0.15 4.17
CA ARG A 114 -16.05 1.31 4.13
C ARG A 114 -14.67 2.01 4.03
N PRO A 115 -14.54 3.10 3.26
CA PRO A 115 -13.34 3.93 3.28
C PRO A 115 -13.08 4.49 4.68
N MET A 116 -11.83 4.46 5.11
CA MET A 116 -11.36 5.00 6.38
C MET A 116 -10.08 5.82 6.18
N GLY A 117 -9.85 6.79 7.08
CA GLY A 117 -8.64 7.62 7.08
C GLY A 117 -7.36 6.82 7.36
N ARG A 118 -6.21 7.43 7.05
CA ARG A 118 -4.89 6.77 7.14
C ARG A 118 -4.51 6.28 8.55
N ASN A 119 -4.85 7.01 9.61
CA ASN A 119 -4.47 6.65 10.97
C ASN A 119 -5.49 5.73 11.66
N THR A 120 -5.91 4.66 10.97
CA THR A 120 -6.88 3.66 11.46
C THR A 120 -6.42 2.24 11.11
N SER A 121 -6.97 1.24 11.80
CA SER A 121 -6.59 -0.17 11.66
C SER A 121 -7.43 -0.97 10.64
N GLY A 122 -8.54 -0.43 10.16
CA GLY A 122 -9.46 -1.17 9.28
C GLY A 122 -10.44 -2.06 10.04
N VAL A 123 -11.01 -3.03 9.32
CA VAL A 123 -11.99 -4.01 9.82
C VAL A 123 -11.40 -5.42 9.85
#